data_AF-A0A2D9UDX5-F1
#
_entry.id   AF-A0A2D9UDX5-F1
#
_cell.length_a   1.000
_cell.length_b   1.000
_cell.length_c   1.000
_cell.angle_alpha   90.00
_cell.angle_beta   90.00
_cell.angle_gamma   90.00
#
_symmetry.space_group_name_H-M   'P 1'
#
loop_
_entity.id
_entity.type
_entity.pdbx_description
1 polymer ?
#
loop_
_entity_poly.entity_id
_entity_poly.type
_entity_poly.pdbx_seq_one_letter_code
_entity_poly.pdbx_strand_id
1 'polypeptide(L)'
;MIFMRVLTIVLIFSQMICAQTDIINSPFLISNSGGEWITDNYNLCFSVGEIAIDTHTPQDIILTQGFHQESNYQITTLIPAIDNYKIMIYPNPSPDILYINSDLNNDVDINLKDIKGSVVYSQVNIKINNNYSLDLKNLTSGVYFLEILITNNQKQVYQIQKLN
;
A
#
# COMPACT_ATOMS: atom_id res chain seq x y z
N MET A 1 24.21 -46.74 7.40
CA MET A 1 23.82 -45.76 8.45
C MET A 1 23.84 -44.31 7.98
N ILE A 2 24.86 -43.86 7.22
CA ILE A 2 24.91 -42.51 6.63
C ILE A 2 23.73 -42.22 5.69
N PHE A 3 23.38 -43.16 4.80
CA PHE A 3 22.31 -42.96 3.81
C PHE A 3 20.94 -42.67 4.46
N MET A 4 20.59 -43.44 5.49
CA MET A 4 19.33 -43.27 6.21
C MET A 4 19.25 -41.91 6.93
N ARG A 5 20.39 -41.41 7.44
CA ARG A 5 20.49 -40.10 8.09
C ARG A 5 20.33 -38.94 7.09
N VAL A 6 20.92 -39.06 5.91
CA VAL A 6 20.77 -38.06 4.83
C VAL A 6 19.32 -38.03 4.33
N LEU A 7 18.69 -39.19 4.15
CA LEU A 7 17.29 -39.27 3.72
C LEU A 7 16.33 -38.62 4.72
N THR A 8 16.54 -38.84 6.03
CA THR A 8 15.72 -38.19 7.07
C THR A 8 15.88 -36.67 7.09
N ILE A 9 17.09 -36.14 6.83
CA ILE A 9 17.32 -34.70 6.79
C ILE A 9 16.62 -34.07 5.57
N VAL A 10 16.68 -34.72 4.41
CA VAL A 10 16.00 -34.26 3.19
C VAL A 10 14.47 -34.25 3.37
N LEU A 11 13.90 -35.26 4.03
CA LEU A 11 12.47 -35.31 4.32
C LEU A 11 12.02 -34.16 5.24
N ILE A 12 12.81 -33.82 6.27
CA ILE A 12 12.51 -32.70 7.17
C ILE A 12 12.60 -31.36 6.43
N PHE A 13 13.60 -31.16 5.58
CA PHE A 13 13.74 -29.94 4.78
C PHE A 13 12.60 -29.74 3.77
N SER A 14 12.07 -30.83 3.18
CA SER A 14 10.97 -30.74 2.21
C SER A 14 9.68 -30.18 2.83
N GLN A 15 9.42 -30.43 4.12
CA GLN A 15 8.21 -29.94 4.80
C GLN A 15 8.26 -28.44 5.11
N MET A 16 9.46 -27.84 5.24
CA MET A 16 9.60 -26.41 5.48
C MET A 16 9.29 -25.55 4.23
N ILE A 17 9.39 -26.13 3.03
CA ILE A 17 9.08 -25.44 1.77
C ILE A 17 7.56 -25.27 1.60
N CYS A 18 6.76 -26.24 2.06
CA CYS A 18 5.30 -26.18 1.97
C CYS A 18 4.63 -25.40 3.12
N ALA A 19 5.35 -25.12 4.21
CA ALA A 19 4.82 -24.35 5.35
C ALA A 19 4.79 -22.83 5.10
N GLN A 20 5.34 -22.36 3.98
CA GLN A 20 5.22 -20.97 3.52
C GLN A 20 3.93 -20.82 2.72
N THR A 21 2.78 -21.16 3.31
CA THR A 21 1.51 -20.73 2.76
C THR A 21 1.36 -19.25 3.04
N ASP A 22 1.05 -18.48 2.00
CA ASP A 22 0.81 -17.06 2.04
C ASP A 22 0.00 -16.66 3.28
N ILE A 23 0.53 -15.69 4.03
CA ILE A 23 -0.26 -14.94 5.00
C ILE A 23 -1.43 -14.38 4.18
N ILE A 24 -2.63 -14.89 4.44
CA ILE A 24 -3.87 -14.39 3.86
C ILE A 24 -4.09 -12.99 4.45
N ASN A 25 -3.47 -11.99 3.81
CA ASN A 25 -3.74 -10.57 4.00
C ASN A 25 -5.01 -10.15 3.24
N SER A 26 -5.96 -11.07 3.05
CA SER A 26 -7.29 -10.73 2.55
C SER A 26 -8.30 -10.85 3.69
N PRO A 27 -9.17 -9.84 3.89
CA PRO A 27 -10.22 -9.93 4.88
C PRO A 27 -11.14 -11.11 4.56
N PHE A 28 -11.48 -11.90 5.57
CA PHE A 28 -12.49 -12.97 5.46
C PHE A 28 -13.67 -12.63 6.36
N LEU A 29 -14.89 -12.84 5.86
CA LEU A 29 -16.13 -12.62 6.60
C LEU A 29 -16.77 -13.96 6.95
N ILE A 30 -17.14 -14.15 8.22
CA ILE A 30 -17.98 -15.27 8.66
C ILE A 30 -19.40 -14.72 8.80
N SER A 31 -20.29 -15.12 7.89
CA SER A 31 -21.69 -14.72 7.89
C SER A 31 -22.61 -15.93 7.88
N ASN A 32 -23.81 -15.80 8.43
CA ASN A 32 -24.81 -16.88 8.43
C ASN A 32 -25.43 -17.11 7.05
N SER A 33 -25.34 -16.12 6.14
CA SER A 33 -25.76 -16.22 4.74
C SER A 33 -25.10 -15.11 3.89
N GLY A 34 -25.04 -15.25 2.58
CA GLY A 34 -24.41 -14.28 1.67
C GLY A 34 -24.15 -14.87 0.27
N GLY A 35 -23.64 -14.05 -0.64
CA GLY A 35 -23.29 -14.47 -1.99
C GLY A 35 -22.68 -13.38 -2.87
N GLU A 36 -22.13 -13.81 -4.00
CA GLU A 36 -21.62 -12.95 -5.06
C GLU A 36 -22.45 -13.15 -6.33
N TRP A 37 -22.88 -12.05 -6.94
CA TRP A 37 -23.52 -12.03 -8.24
C TRP A 37 -22.70 -11.16 -9.19
N ILE A 38 -22.05 -11.83 -10.13
CA ILE A 38 -21.20 -11.20 -11.15
C ILE A 38 -21.94 -11.24 -12.49
N THR A 39 -22.12 -10.08 -13.11
CA THR A 39 -22.56 -9.90 -14.50
C THR A 39 -21.54 -9.02 -15.23
N ASP A 40 -21.54 -9.01 -16.57
CA ASP A 40 -20.55 -8.29 -17.41
C ASP A 40 -20.29 -6.83 -17.00
N ASN A 41 -21.28 -6.13 -16.42
CA ASN A 41 -21.17 -4.72 -16.06
C ASN A 41 -21.26 -4.43 -14.56
N TYR A 42 -21.63 -5.40 -13.72
CA TYR A 42 -21.87 -5.16 -12.31
C TYR A 42 -21.44 -6.36 -11.47
N ASN A 43 -20.79 -6.06 -10.35
CA ASN A 43 -20.52 -7.03 -9.30
C ASN A 43 -21.31 -6.62 -8.06
N LEU A 44 -22.16 -7.52 -7.56
CA LEU A 44 -22.90 -7.36 -6.33
C LEU A 44 -22.47 -8.44 -5.35
N CYS A 45 -21.80 -8.04 -4.28
CA CYS A 45 -21.48 -8.91 -3.16
C CYS A 45 -22.30 -8.49 -1.94
N PHE A 46 -22.94 -9.44 -1.27
CA PHE A 46 -23.69 -9.19 -0.04
C PHE A 46 -23.51 -10.30 0.99
N SER A 47 -23.69 -9.95 2.25
CA SER A 47 -23.73 -10.86 3.39
C SER A 47 -24.93 -10.55 4.28
N VAL A 48 -25.47 -11.55 4.97
CA VAL A 48 -26.67 -11.45 5.81
C VAL A 48 -26.40 -12.08 7.16
N GLY A 49 -26.56 -11.30 8.23
CA GLY A 49 -26.34 -11.76 9.61
C GLY A 49 -25.29 -10.98 10.39
N GLU A 50 -24.85 -9.83 9.88
CA GLU A 50 -24.05 -8.90 10.64
C GLU A 50 -24.97 -8.04 11.54
N ILE A 51 -24.80 -8.12 12.87
CA ILE A 51 -25.77 -7.54 13.83
C ILE A 51 -25.31 -6.15 14.34
N ALA A 52 -24.07 -5.73 14.06
CA ALA A 52 -23.60 -4.38 14.39
C ALA A 52 -22.35 -3.99 13.59
N ILE A 53 -22.44 -2.87 12.85
CA ILE A 53 -21.28 -2.07 12.47
C ILE A 53 -21.04 -1.02 13.56
N ASP A 54 -19.86 -1.00 14.15
CA ASP A 54 -19.48 0.03 15.10
C ASP A 54 -18.09 0.55 14.72
N THR A 55 -17.94 1.87 14.74
CA THR A 55 -16.66 2.53 14.49
C THR A 55 -16.26 3.21 15.78
N HIS A 56 -15.30 2.62 16.47
CA HIS A 56 -14.75 3.17 17.69
C HIS A 56 -13.40 3.83 17.38
N THR A 57 -13.27 5.10 17.74
CA THR A 57 -12.05 5.90 17.52
C THR A 57 -11.43 6.36 18.85
N PRO A 58 -10.78 5.48 19.62
CA PRO A 58 -9.92 5.92 20.70
C PRO A 58 -8.58 6.45 20.15
N GLN A 59 -8.41 7.77 20.25
CA GLN A 59 -7.16 8.54 20.13
C GLN A 59 -6.44 8.48 18.77
N ASP A 60 -5.85 7.34 18.39
CA ASP A 60 -5.07 7.15 17.16
C ASP A 60 -5.35 5.81 16.45
N ILE A 61 -6.26 5.00 17.01
CA ILE A 61 -6.61 3.69 16.46
C ILE A 61 -8.07 3.71 16.05
N ILE A 62 -8.34 3.46 14.78
CA ILE A 62 -9.69 3.27 14.25
C ILE A 62 -9.99 1.78 14.27
N LEU A 63 -10.95 1.36 15.10
CA LEU A 63 -11.46 0.00 15.13
C LEU A 63 -12.82 -0.02 14.42
N THR A 64 -12.86 -0.61 13.24
CA THR A 64 -14.10 -0.83 12.47
C THR A 64 -14.51 -2.29 12.57
N GLN A 65 -15.77 -2.54 12.92
CA GLN A 65 -16.39 -3.86 12.78
C GLN A 65 -17.36 -3.84 11.59
N GLY A 66 -17.29 -4.89 10.77
CA GLY A 66 -18.08 -5.06 9.56
C GLY A 66 -17.30 -4.92 8.27
N PHE A 67 -17.45 -5.89 7.37
CA PHE A 67 -16.71 -5.92 6.13
C PHE A 67 -17.67 -5.91 4.94
N HIS A 68 -17.64 -4.77 4.24
CA HIS A 68 -17.64 -4.58 2.78
C HIS A 68 -17.19 -3.13 2.56
N GLN A 69 -15.94 -2.83 2.93
CA GLN A 69 -15.22 -1.69 2.37
C GLN A 69 -14.23 -2.28 1.38
N GLU A 70 -14.25 -1.81 0.13
CA GLU A 70 -13.15 -2.09 -0.80
C GLU A 70 -11.87 -1.51 -0.20
N SER A 71 -11.13 -2.35 0.52
CA SER A 71 -9.91 -1.98 1.24
C SER A 71 -8.77 -1.87 0.25
N ASN A 72 -8.71 -0.76 -0.49
CA ASN A 72 -7.58 -0.43 -1.36
C ASN A 72 -7.01 0.97 -1.11
N TYR A 73 -7.17 1.54 0.09
CA TYR A 73 -6.63 2.85 0.42
C TYR A 73 -5.76 2.79 1.68
N GLN A 74 -4.58 2.18 1.55
CA GLN A 74 -3.51 2.33 2.55
C GLN A 74 -2.47 3.30 1.99
N ILE A 75 -2.58 4.58 2.38
CA ILE A 75 -1.46 5.51 2.26
C ILE A 75 -0.54 5.23 3.44
N THR A 76 0.40 4.31 3.28
CA THR A 76 1.39 4.02 4.32
C THR A 76 2.56 4.98 4.16
N THR A 77 2.68 5.94 5.06
CA THR A 77 3.93 6.68 5.27
C THR A 77 4.94 5.71 5.89
N LEU A 78 5.99 5.36 5.15
CA LEU A 78 6.96 4.34 5.57
C LEU A 78 7.99 4.88 6.56
N ILE A 79 8.13 6.21 6.63
CA ILE A 79 8.96 6.91 7.60
C ILE A 79 8.02 7.89 8.31
N PRO A 80 7.97 7.90 9.66
CA PRO A 80 7.11 8.81 10.40
C PRO A 80 7.36 10.24 9.91
N ALA A 81 6.27 10.93 9.61
CA ALA A 81 6.33 12.34 9.23
C ALA A 81 7.08 13.07 10.34
N ILE A 82 8.20 13.71 9.99
CA ILE A 82 8.83 14.68 10.88
C ILE A 82 7.79 15.79 11.05
N ASP A 83 7.36 16.05 12.29
CA ASP A 83 6.19 16.88 12.68
C ASP A 83 6.13 18.29 12.07
N ASN A 84 7.15 18.73 11.35
CA ASN A 84 7.25 20.06 10.78
C ASN A 84 6.76 20.18 9.33
N TYR A 85 6.54 19.08 8.60
CA TYR A 85 6.22 19.16 7.17
C TYR A 85 5.00 18.31 6.79
N LYS A 86 3.92 19.01 6.44
CA LYS A 86 2.69 18.42 5.93
C LYS A 86 2.81 18.27 4.41
N ILE A 87 2.86 17.03 3.96
CA ILE A 87 2.79 16.68 2.53
C ILE A 87 1.58 15.78 2.34
N MET A 88 0.69 16.19 1.42
CA MET A 88 -0.50 15.47 1.02
C MET A 88 -0.31 14.93 -0.38
N ILE A 89 -0.49 13.62 -0.56
CA ILE A 89 -0.31 12.94 -1.83
C ILE A 89 -1.60 12.21 -2.19
N TYR A 90 -2.14 12.49 -3.37
CA TYR A 90 -3.42 11.96 -3.82
C TYR A 90 -3.55 12.00 -5.35
N PRO A 91 -4.44 11.17 -5.94
CA PRO A 91 -5.04 10.00 -5.33
C PRO A 91 -3.99 8.90 -5.16
N ASN A 92 -4.12 8.08 -4.13
CA ASN A 92 -3.34 6.85 -3.99
C ASN A 92 -4.32 5.75 -3.53
N PRO A 93 -4.64 4.74 -4.35
CA PRO A 93 -4.03 4.39 -5.66
C PRO A 93 -4.25 5.43 -6.77
N SER A 94 -3.28 5.59 -7.66
CA SER A 94 -3.30 6.54 -8.77
C SER A 94 -3.35 5.83 -10.12
N PRO A 95 -4.28 6.21 -11.04
CA PRO A 95 -4.32 5.66 -12.39
C PRO A 95 -3.25 6.32 -13.28
N ASP A 96 -3.23 7.64 -13.45
CA ASP A 96 -2.29 8.29 -14.39
C ASP A 96 -1.54 9.46 -13.79
N ILE A 97 -2.17 10.22 -12.89
CA ILE A 97 -1.61 11.46 -12.36
C ILE A 97 -1.63 11.41 -10.84
N LEU A 98 -0.48 11.70 -10.23
CA LEU A 98 -0.32 11.82 -8.80
C LEU A 98 -0.08 13.29 -8.46
N TYR A 99 -0.91 13.85 -7.58
CA TYR A 99 -0.76 15.21 -7.07
C TYR A 99 -0.02 15.18 -5.74
N ILE A 100 0.93 16.10 -5.61
CA ILE A 100 1.72 16.30 -4.41
C ILE A 100 1.50 17.75 -3.98
N ASN A 101 0.85 17.92 -2.82
CA ASN A 101 0.61 19.22 -2.23
C ASN A 101 1.42 19.33 -0.93
N SER A 102 2.09 20.45 -0.72
CA SER A 102 2.85 20.69 0.50
C SER A 102 2.89 22.18 0.85
N ASP A 103 2.92 22.45 2.15
CA ASP A 103 3.15 23.79 2.70
C ASP A 103 4.66 24.12 2.84
N LEU A 104 5.52 23.39 2.10
CA LEU A 104 6.97 23.58 2.09
C LEU A 104 7.35 24.87 1.34
N ASN A 105 8.15 25.72 1.99
CA ASN A 105 8.70 26.94 1.37
C ASN A 105 10.08 26.73 0.71
N ASN A 106 10.69 25.56 0.93
CA ASN A 106 12.03 25.24 0.47
C ASN A 106 12.00 24.41 -0.82
N ASP A 107 13.07 24.49 -1.60
CA ASP A 107 13.29 23.58 -2.73
C ASP A 107 13.55 22.17 -2.20
N VAL A 108 13.00 21.17 -2.91
CA VAL A 108 13.10 19.75 -2.55
C VAL A 108 13.49 18.91 -3.74
N ASP A 109 14.02 17.72 -3.45
CA ASP A 109 14.28 16.71 -4.46
C ASP A 109 13.22 15.62 -4.39
N ILE A 110 12.69 15.22 -5.54
CA ILE A 110 11.69 14.17 -5.66
C ILE A 110 12.27 13.01 -6.45
N ASN A 111 12.20 11.81 -5.89
CA ASN A 111 12.55 10.58 -6.57
C ASN A 111 11.41 9.58 -6.49
N LEU A 112 11.00 8.99 -7.62
CA LEU A 112 10.11 7.84 -7.64
C LEU A 112 10.94 6.59 -7.93
N LYS A 113 10.79 5.56 -7.09
CA LYS A 113 11.49 4.28 -7.21
C LYS A 113 10.51 3.14 -7.41
N ASP A 114 10.90 2.16 -8.23
CA ASP A 114 10.16 0.90 -8.33
C ASP A 114 10.41 0.00 -7.10
N ILE A 115 9.72 -1.14 -7.05
CA ILE A 115 9.88 -2.14 -5.98
C ILE A 115 11.29 -2.75 -5.89
N LYS A 116 12.10 -2.64 -6.96
CA LYS A 116 13.50 -3.09 -7.01
C LYS A 116 14.46 -2.00 -6.53
N GLY A 117 13.97 -0.79 -6.23
CA GLY A 117 14.75 0.37 -5.84
C GLY A 117 15.31 1.19 -7.01
N SER A 118 14.97 0.85 -8.26
CA SER A 118 15.41 1.58 -9.45
C SER A 118 14.66 2.92 -9.53
N VAL A 119 15.40 4.00 -9.76
CA VAL A 119 14.82 5.34 -9.93
C VAL A 119 14.16 5.42 -11.30
N VAL A 120 12.84 5.56 -11.33
CA VAL A 120 12.03 5.69 -12.55
C VAL A 120 11.70 7.15 -12.87
N TYR A 121 11.79 8.03 -11.87
CA TYR A 121 11.63 9.47 -12.04
C TYR A 121 12.50 10.21 -11.01
N SER A 122 13.09 11.33 -11.40
CA SER A 122 13.90 12.18 -10.52
C SER A 122 13.82 13.64 -10.93
N GLN A 123 13.60 14.52 -9.96
CA GLN A 123 13.74 15.97 -10.09
C GLN A 123 14.44 16.54 -8.86
N VAL A 124 15.29 17.54 -9.08
CA VAL A 124 16.17 18.14 -8.06
C VAL A 124 15.89 19.64 -7.98
N ASN A 125 15.93 20.22 -6.78
CA ASN A 125 15.71 21.64 -6.50
C ASN A 125 14.39 22.18 -7.06
N ILE A 126 13.28 21.49 -6.81
CA ILE A 126 11.95 21.92 -7.25
C ILE A 126 11.12 22.48 -6.10
N LYS A 127 10.27 23.46 -6.41
CA LYS A 127 9.23 23.94 -5.48
C LYS A 127 7.95 23.15 -5.68
N ILE A 128 7.56 22.42 -4.65
CA ILE A 128 6.23 21.81 -4.56
C ILE A 128 5.29 22.91 -4.06
N ASN A 129 4.51 23.49 -4.95
CA ASN A 129 3.36 24.34 -4.58
C ASN A 129 2.08 23.48 -4.56
N ASN A 130 0.92 24.11 -4.29
CA ASN A 130 -0.36 23.41 -4.18
C ASN A 130 -0.81 22.58 -5.40
N ASN A 131 -0.08 22.60 -6.52
CA ASN A 131 -0.49 21.99 -7.78
C ASN A 131 0.61 21.13 -8.45
N TYR A 132 1.63 20.67 -7.71
CA TYR A 132 2.64 19.80 -8.33
C TYR A 132 2.02 18.45 -8.71
N SER A 133 2.17 18.07 -9.98
CA SER A 133 1.63 16.82 -10.54
C SER A 133 2.74 15.98 -11.16
N LEU A 134 2.70 14.69 -10.88
CA LEU A 134 3.59 13.67 -11.43
C LEU A 134 2.80 12.77 -12.39
N ASP A 135 3.30 12.62 -13.61
CA ASP A 135 2.74 11.72 -14.62
C ASP A 135 3.27 10.30 -14.42
N LEU A 136 2.36 9.35 -14.21
CA LEU A 136 2.62 7.93 -14.03
C LEU A 136 2.19 7.10 -15.25
N LYS A 137 1.65 7.72 -16.32
CA LYS A 137 1.04 7.03 -17.46
C LYS A 137 1.94 6.01 -18.15
N ASN A 138 3.24 6.29 -18.21
CA ASN A 138 4.23 5.42 -18.85
C ASN A 138 4.79 4.33 -17.90
N LEU A 139 4.32 4.29 -16.65
CA LEU A 139 4.72 3.31 -15.66
C LEU A 139 3.76 2.11 -15.65
N THR A 140 4.31 0.92 -15.45
CA THR A 140 3.54 -0.30 -15.28
C THR A 140 2.75 -0.28 -13.97
N SER A 141 1.59 -0.92 -13.94
CA SER A 141 0.85 -1.16 -12.70
C SER A 141 1.71 -1.86 -11.65
N GLY A 142 1.67 -1.37 -10.41
CA GLY A 142 2.50 -1.88 -9.33
C GLY A 142 2.71 -0.90 -8.19
N VAL A 143 3.61 -1.26 -7.28
CA VAL A 143 3.97 -0.44 -6.12
C VAL A 143 5.24 0.35 -6.41
N TYR A 144 5.18 1.65 -6.10
CA TYR A 144 6.28 2.59 -6.22
C TYR A 144 6.52 3.30 -4.89
N PHE A 145 7.74 3.80 -4.68
CA PHE A 145 8.12 4.56 -3.50
C PHE A 145 8.51 5.98 -3.93
N LEU A 146 7.71 6.95 -3.48
CA LEU A 146 7.96 8.37 -3.67
C LEU A 146 8.79 8.88 -2.51
N GLU A 147 10.02 9.28 -2.78
CA GLU A 147 10.94 9.90 -1.84
C GLU A 147 10.96 11.41 -2.07
N ILE A 148 10.73 12.18 -1.00
CA ILE A 148 10.84 13.63 -0.99
C ILE A 148 11.97 13.99 -0.02
N LEU A 149 13.05 14.58 -0.55
CA LEU A 149 14.18 15.07 0.23
C LEU A 149 14.06 16.57 0.45
N ILE A 150 13.97 16.96 1.71
CA ILE A 150 13.84 18.33 2.17
C ILE A 150 15.22 18.85 2.61
N THR A 151 15.43 20.15 2.55
CA THR A 151 16.63 20.82 3.10
C THR A 151 16.88 20.39 4.55
N ASN A 152 18.15 20.21 4.92
CA ASN A 152 18.62 19.61 6.19
C ASN A 152 18.57 18.06 6.27
N ASN A 153 18.74 17.38 5.14
CA ASN A 153 18.88 15.91 5.08
C ASN A 153 17.65 15.14 5.59
N GLN A 154 16.48 15.79 5.60
CA GLN A 154 15.24 15.15 6.01
C GLN A 154 14.57 14.50 4.81
N LYS A 155 14.06 13.28 5.02
CA LYS A 155 13.47 12.47 3.94
C LYS A 155 12.15 11.90 4.40
N GLN A 156 11.12 12.07 3.57
CA GLN A 156 9.83 11.42 3.71
C GLN A 156 9.63 10.44 2.55
N VAL A 157 9.05 9.27 2.83
CA VAL A 157 8.81 8.23 1.83
C VAL A 157 7.36 7.77 1.89
N TYR A 158 6.71 7.78 0.73
CA TYR A 158 5.33 7.41 0.54
C TYR A 158 5.22 6.22 -0.41
N GLN A 159 4.44 5.22 -0.03
CA GLN A 159 4.10 4.12 -0.92
C GLN A 159 2.97 4.56 -1.86
N ILE A 160 3.17 4.40 -3.17
CA ILE A 160 2.21 4.75 -4.21
C ILE A 160 1.79 3.47 -4.94
N GLN A 161 0.49 3.24 -5.06
CA GLN A 161 -0.08 2.13 -5.82
C GLN A 161 -0.55 2.65 -7.19
N LYS A 162 0.15 2.25 -8.27
CA LYS A 162 -0.22 2.56 -9.65
C LYS A 162 -1.22 1.52 -10.17
N LEU A 163 -2.35 2.00 -10.68
CA LEU A 163 -3.37 1.18 -11.35
C LEU A 163 -3.17 1.20 -12.87
N ASN A 164 -3.85 0.29 -13.59
CA ASN A 164 -3.77 0.20 -15.06
C ASN A 164 -4.53 1.33 -15.75
#